data_AF-A0A1Q9AXI2-F1
#
_entry.id   AF-A0A1Q9AXI2-F1
#
_cell.length_a   1.000
_cell.length_b   1.000
_cell.length_c   1.000
_cell.angle_alpha   90.00
_cell.angle_beta   90.00
_cell.angle_gamma   90.00
#
_symmetry.space_group_name_H-M   'P 1'
#
loop_
_entity.id
_entity.type
_entity.pdbx_description
1 polymer ?
#
loop_
_entity_poly.entity_id
_entity_poly.type
_entity_poly.pdbx_seq_one_letter_code
_entity_poly.pdbx_strand_id
1 'polypeptide(L)'
;MKADLGPVSVGIDKVKEVRIDEFLLSAEGNAGSARLMGMLACKTSDKAAARGDASATIRVEAAFDLRTCEIQKSEAHVLETGGTYGSVIAAFSGSIEAALKNGIRSEIAKLCH
;
A
#
# COMPACT_ATOMS: atom_id res chain seq x y z
N MET A 1 -10.26 0.18 5.69
CA MET A 1 -11.08 0.49 4.50
C MET A 1 -12.53 0.15 4.80
N LYS A 2 -13.48 1.02 4.45
CA LYS A 2 -14.93 0.75 4.61
C LYS A 2 -15.49 0.46 3.21
N ALA A 3 -15.94 -0.76 2.99
CA ALA A 3 -16.56 -1.17 1.73
C ALA A 3 -18.08 -1.21 1.92
N ASP A 4 -18.80 -0.52 1.04
CA ASP A 4 -20.25 -0.51 1.06
C ASP A 4 -20.75 -1.65 0.14
N LEU A 5 -21.33 -2.69 0.73
CA LEU A 5 -21.80 -3.89 0.03
C LEU A 5 -23.33 -3.95 0.02
N GLY A 6 -23.99 -2.80 -0.21
CA GLY A 6 -25.45 -2.68 -0.21
C GLY A 6 -26.01 -2.24 1.15
N PRO A 7 -26.96 -2.94 1.79
CA PRO A 7 -27.54 -2.50 3.06
C PRO A 7 -26.59 -2.67 4.27
N VAL A 8 -25.38 -3.20 4.07
CA VAL A 8 -24.43 -3.51 5.13
C VAL A 8 -23.06 -2.91 4.78
N SER A 9 -22.61 -1.98 5.63
CA SER A 9 -21.25 -1.45 5.58
C SER A 9 -20.30 -2.43 6.28
N VAL A 10 -19.34 -2.99 5.55
CA VAL A 10 -18.28 -3.85 6.12
C VAL A 10 -16.99 -3.04 6.26
N GLY A 11 -16.55 -2.86 7.51
CA GLY A 11 -15.24 -2.28 7.82
C GLY A 11 -14.17 -3.37 7.87
N ILE A 12 -13.17 -3.28 6.98
CA ILE A 12 -11.92 -4.07 7.01
C ILE A 12 -10.83 -3.16 7.55
N ASP A 13 -10.61 -3.19 8.85
CA ASP A 13 -9.82 -2.21 9.59
C ASP A 13 -8.88 -2.81 10.64
N LYS A 14 -8.97 -4.11 10.90
CA LYS A 14 -8.05 -4.79 11.82
C LYS A 14 -6.87 -5.36 11.05
N VAL A 15 -5.70 -4.77 11.21
CA VAL A 15 -4.46 -5.35 10.67
C VAL A 15 -4.24 -6.73 11.30
N LYS A 16 -4.09 -7.74 10.45
CA LYS A 16 -3.78 -9.12 10.84
C LYS A 16 -2.28 -9.37 10.69
N GLU A 17 -1.74 -8.97 9.56
CA GLU A 17 -0.35 -9.25 9.19
C GLU A 17 0.16 -8.15 8.25
N VAL A 18 1.39 -7.73 8.50
CA VAL A 18 2.19 -6.92 7.58
C VAL A 18 3.46 -7.71 7.35
N ARG A 19 3.75 -8.05 6.09
CA ARG A 19 4.97 -8.74 5.71
C ARG A 19 5.70 -7.93 4.66
N ILE A 20 7.00 -7.74 4.86
CA ILE A 20 7.88 -7.13 3.87
C ILE A 20 8.73 -8.26 3.34
N ASP A 21 8.55 -8.57 2.06
CA ASP A 21 9.25 -9.66 1.38
C ASP A 21 10.57 -9.15 0.78
N GLU A 22 10.57 -7.93 0.28
CA GLU A 22 11.76 -7.26 -0.26
C GLU A 22 11.76 -5.79 0.14
N PHE A 23 12.89 -5.30 0.61
CA PHE A 23 13.15 -3.87 0.74
C PHE A 23 14.57 -3.58 0.29
N LEU A 24 14.71 -2.70 -0.68
CA LEU A 24 15.98 -2.22 -1.19
C LEU A 24 15.96 -0.70 -1.21
N LEU A 25 16.96 -0.11 -0.59
CA LEU A 25 17.25 1.32 -0.67
C LEU A 25 18.69 1.47 -1.15
N SER A 26 18.89 2.23 -2.22
CA SER A 26 20.20 2.50 -2.78
C SER A 26 20.38 3.98 -3.07
N ALA A 27 21.62 4.43 -2.94
CA ALA A 27 22.03 5.79 -3.26
C ALA A 27 23.32 5.75 -4.08
N GLU A 28 23.36 6.50 -5.18
CA GLU A 28 24.53 6.68 -6.03
C GLU A 28 24.70 8.16 -6.34
N GLY A 29 25.72 8.78 -5.74
CA GLY A 29 25.89 10.23 -5.78
C GLY A 29 24.65 10.93 -5.20
N ASN A 30 23.95 11.70 -6.03
CA ASN A 30 22.70 12.38 -5.66
C ASN A 30 21.45 11.62 -6.11
N ALA A 31 21.55 10.45 -6.70
CA ALA A 31 20.39 9.65 -7.08
C ALA A 31 20.05 8.66 -5.97
N GLY A 32 18.81 8.64 -5.52
CA GLY A 32 18.26 7.66 -4.61
C GLY A 32 17.19 6.80 -5.29
N SER A 33 17.14 5.52 -4.94
CA SER A 33 16.04 4.64 -5.36
C SER A 33 15.61 3.71 -4.24
N ALA A 34 14.31 3.48 -4.16
CA ALA A 34 13.70 2.56 -3.21
C ALA A 34 12.81 1.56 -3.95
N ARG A 35 12.92 0.27 -3.59
CA ARG A 35 11.98 -0.78 -3.98
C ARG A 35 11.47 -1.45 -2.72
N LEU A 36 10.16 -1.68 -2.67
CA LEU A 36 9.52 -2.45 -1.63
C LEU A 36 8.54 -3.43 -2.26
N MET A 37 8.56 -4.67 -1.78
CA MET A 37 7.52 -5.66 -2.04
C MET A 37 7.04 -6.23 -0.71
N GLY A 38 5.74 -6.32 -0.54
CA GLY A 38 5.18 -6.83 0.70
C GLY A 38 3.71 -7.15 0.60
N MET A 39 3.19 -7.73 1.68
CA MET A 39 1.80 -8.12 1.81
C MET A 39 1.19 -7.43 3.03
N LEU A 40 -0.02 -6.90 2.86
CA LEU A 40 -0.86 -6.44 3.94
C LEU A 40 -2.10 -7.34 4.01
N ALA A 41 -2.36 -7.95 5.17
CA ALA A 41 -3.59 -8.67 5.44
C ALA A 41 -4.37 -7.97 6.56
N CYS A 42 -5.66 -7.78 6.33
CA CYS A 42 -6.59 -7.17 7.26
C CYS A 42 -7.79 -8.09 7.49
N LYS A 43 -8.43 -7.94 8.63
CA LYS A 43 -9.69 -8.58 9.01
C LYS A 43 -10.76 -7.52 9.21
N THR A 44 -12.00 -7.95 9.10
CA THR A 44 -13.14 -7.14 9.51
C THR A 44 -13.12 -6.86 11.01
N SER A 45 -13.70 -5.74 11.43
CA SER A 45 -13.90 -5.43 12.85
C SER A 45 -14.72 -6.51 13.58
N ASP A 46 -14.56 -6.62 14.90
CA ASP A 46 -15.25 -7.66 15.69
C ASP A 46 -16.78 -7.52 15.65
N LYS A 47 -17.25 -6.29 15.43
CA LYS A 47 -18.66 -5.88 15.37
C LYS A 47 -19.22 -5.91 13.94
N ALA A 48 -18.45 -6.32 12.94
CA ALA A 48 -18.94 -6.42 11.57
C ALA A 48 -20.03 -7.50 11.47
N ALA A 49 -21.15 -7.16 10.83
CA ALA A 49 -22.26 -8.09 10.60
C ALA A 49 -21.84 -9.32 9.77
N ALA A 50 -20.87 -9.14 8.87
CA ALA A 50 -20.24 -10.22 8.12
C ALA A 50 -18.73 -10.19 8.39
N ARG A 51 -18.21 -11.27 9.00
CA ARG A 51 -16.78 -11.42 9.27
C ARG A 51 -16.05 -11.94 8.04
N GLY A 52 -14.80 -11.51 7.87
CA GLY A 52 -13.91 -12.01 6.84
C GLY A 52 -12.55 -11.35 6.89
N ASP A 53 -11.75 -11.63 5.87
CA ASP A 53 -10.43 -11.04 5.69
C ASP A 53 -10.19 -10.57 4.26
N ALA A 54 -9.15 -9.78 4.10
CA ALA A 54 -8.63 -9.37 2.81
C ALA A 54 -7.12 -9.25 2.88
N SER A 55 -6.43 -9.64 1.82
CA SER A 55 -5.01 -9.41 1.66
C SER A 55 -4.71 -8.73 0.34
N ALA A 56 -3.62 -7.97 0.31
CA ALA A 56 -3.04 -7.40 -0.90
C ALA A 56 -1.52 -7.52 -0.86
N THR A 57 -0.95 -8.09 -1.92
CA THR A 57 0.49 -8.03 -2.20
C THR A 57 0.74 -6.81 -3.05
N ILE A 58 1.65 -5.95 -2.61
CA ILE A 58 1.99 -4.69 -3.25
C ILE A 58 3.46 -4.64 -3.63
N ARG A 59 3.74 -4.01 -4.77
CA ARG A 59 5.08 -3.58 -5.15
C ARG A 59 5.09 -2.07 -5.28
N VAL A 60 6.14 -1.47 -4.75
CA VAL A 60 6.39 -0.04 -4.75
C VAL A 60 7.79 0.20 -5.26
N GLU A 61 7.93 1.18 -6.16
CA GLU A 61 9.23 1.66 -6.62
C GLU A 61 9.24 3.19 -6.62
N ALA A 62 10.36 3.77 -6.19
CA ALA A 62 10.57 5.21 -6.20
C ALA A 62 12.00 5.55 -6.62
N ALA A 63 12.14 6.63 -7.38
CA ALA A 63 13.42 7.26 -7.69
C ALA A 63 13.34 8.75 -7.33
N PHE A 64 14.37 9.26 -6.68
CA PHE A 64 14.42 10.62 -6.15
C PHE A 64 15.81 11.22 -6.26
N ASP A 65 15.89 12.54 -6.40
CA ASP A 65 17.13 13.30 -6.34
C ASP A 65 17.37 13.73 -4.88
N LEU A 66 18.50 13.36 -4.29
CA LEU A 66 18.87 13.65 -2.90
C LEU A 66 19.25 15.12 -2.67
N ARG A 67 19.57 15.87 -3.73
CA ARG A 67 19.94 17.29 -3.68
C ARG A 67 18.72 18.18 -3.81
N THR A 68 17.81 17.88 -4.73
CA THR A 68 16.57 18.65 -4.94
C THR A 68 15.38 18.09 -4.15
N CYS A 69 15.49 16.85 -3.70
CA CYS A 69 14.41 16.13 -3.01
C CYS A 69 13.16 15.89 -3.86
N GLU A 70 13.33 16.00 -5.18
CA GLU A 70 12.26 15.73 -6.12
C GLU A 70 12.16 14.24 -6.40
N ILE A 71 10.94 13.73 -6.37
CA ILE A 71 10.64 12.35 -6.76
C ILE A 71 10.45 12.33 -8.27
N GLN A 72 11.46 11.81 -8.96
CA GLN A 72 11.50 11.69 -10.40
C GLN A 72 10.56 10.58 -10.90
N LYS A 73 10.44 9.49 -10.14
CA LYS A 73 9.58 8.36 -10.47
C LYS A 73 8.93 7.78 -9.21
N SER A 74 7.64 7.45 -9.28
CA SER A 74 6.95 6.69 -8.24
C SER A 74 5.89 5.77 -8.85
N GLU A 75 6.08 4.48 -8.64
CA GLU A 75 5.20 3.41 -9.07
C GLU A 75 4.72 2.62 -7.86
N ALA A 76 3.47 2.21 -7.91
CA ALA A 76 2.86 1.35 -6.92
C ALA A 76 1.89 0.46 -7.68
N HIS A 77 1.93 -0.83 -7.37
CA HIS A 77 1.15 -1.86 -8.04
C HIS A 77 0.58 -2.83 -7.01
N VAL A 78 -0.73 -3.10 -7.11
CA VAL A 78 -1.31 -4.27 -6.44
C VAL A 78 -1.07 -5.48 -7.34
N LEU A 79 -0.27 -6.44 -6.86
CA LEU A 79 0.12 -7.62 -7.63
C LEU A 79 -0.90 -8.76 -7.48
N GLU A 80 -1.40 -8.95 -6.27
CA GLU A 80 -2.31 -10.03 -5.92
C GLU A 80 -3.24 -9.57 -4.80
N THR A 81 -4.47 -10.05 -4.81
CA THR A 81 -5.40 -9.89 -3.69
C THR A 81 -5.95 -11.24 -3.24
N GLY A 82 -6.30 -11.35 -1.96
CA GLY A 82 -6.79 -12.59 -1.38
C GLY A 82 -7.77 -12.37 -0.23
N GLY A 83 -8.20 -13.47 0.39
CA GLY A 83 -9.19 -13.47 1.47
C GLY A 83 -10.64 -13.35 0.99
N THR A 84 -11.58 -13.37 1.94
CA THR A 84 -13.02 -13.28 1.67
C THR A 84 -13.41 -12.05 0.84
N TYR A 85 -12.75 -10.92 1.06
CA TYR A 85 -13.01 -9.66 0.39
C TYR A 85 -11.90 -9.27 -0.61
N GLY A 86 -11.12 -10.24 -1.10
CA GLY A 86 -10.03 -9.98 -2.06
C GLY A 86 -10.50 -9.34 -3.37
N SER A 87 -11.70 -9.71 -3.86
CA SER A 87 -12.30 -9.11 -5.07
C SER A 87 -12.72 -7.65 -4.86
N VAL A 88 -13.16 -7.31 -3.64
CA VAL A 88 -13.46 -5.92 -3.27
C VAL A 88 -12.18 -5.11 -3.30
N ILE A 89 -11.12 -5.59 -2.65
CA ILE A 89 -9.81 -4.92 -2.69
C ILE A 89 -9.30 -4.76 -4.13
N ALA A 90 -9.45 -5.79 -4.97
CA ALA A 90 -9.04 -5.75 -6.37
C ALA A 90 -9.73 -4.61 -7.14
N ALA A 91 -11.04 -4.39 -6.91
CA ALA A 91 -11.79 -3.29 -7.52
C ALA A 91 -11.29 -1.89 -7.09
N PHE A 92 -10.66 -1.77 -5.91
CA PHE A 92 -10.09 -0.53 -5.39
C PHE A 92 -8.58 -0.40 -5.64
N SER A 93 -7.95 -1.30 -6.42
CA SER A 93 -6.49 -1.31 -6.62
C SER A 93 -5.93 0.03 -7.06
N GLY A 94 -6.58 0.71 -8.02
CA GLY A 94 -6.12 2.04 -8.47
C GLY A 94 -6.12 3.10 -7.36
N SER A 95 -7.10 3.08 -6.46
CA SER A 95 -7.14 3.98 -5.29
C SER A 95 -6.07 3.63 -4.27
N ILE A 96 -5.80 2.34 -4.06
CA ILE A 96 -4.73 1.86 -3.17
C ILE A 96 -3.37 2.29 -3.71
N GLU A 97 -3.11 2.08 -5.00
CA GLU A 97 -1.88 2.49 -5.67
C GLU A 97 -1.67 4.01 -5.60
N ALA A 98 -2.73 4.79 -5.82
CA ALA A 98 -2.66 6.25 -5.69
C ALA A 98 -2.35 6.69 -4.26
N ALA A 99 -2.98 6.07 -3.25
CA ALA A 99 -2.70 6.35 -1.85
C ALA A 99 -1.26 5.99 -1.46
N LEU A 100 -0.75 4.86 -1.94
CA LEU A 100 0.65 4.45 -1.72
C LEU A 100 1.62 5.45 -2.35
N LYS A 101 1.41 5.83 -3.61
CA LYS A 101 2.23 6.85 -4.30
C LYS A 101 2.28 8.17 -3.52
N ASN A 102 1.13 8.64 -3.04
CA ASN A 102 1.06 9.86 -2.24
C ASN A 102 1.75 9.72 -0.88
N GLY A 103 1.58 8.58 -0.21
CA GLY A 103 2.25 8.28 1.07
C GLY A 103 3.77 8.28 0.92
N ILE A 104 4.30 7.59 -0.09
CA ILE A 104 5.75 7.56 -0.39
C ILE A 104 6.28 8.97 -0.64
N ARG A 105 5.54 9.76 -1.44
CA ARG A 105 5.91 11.16 -1.69
C ARG A 105 6.01 11.96 -0.40
N SER A 106 5.03 11.80 0.49
CA SER A 106 5.02 12.47 1.78
C SER A 106 6.16 12.03 2.70
N GLU A 107 6.54 10.74 2.72
CA GLU A 107 7.61 10.26 3.59
C GLU A 107 9.00 10.61 3.07
N ILE A 108 9.24 10.52 1.76
CA ILE A 108 10.52 10.95 1.15
C ILE A 108 10.73 12.45 1.38
N ALA A 109 9.68 13.27 1.27
CA ALA A 109 9.77 14.70 1.55
C ALA A 109 10.27 14.99 2.99
N LYS A 110 9.99 14.11 3.96
CA LYS A 110 10.50 14.25 5.34
C LYS A 110 11.99 13.89 5.47
N LEU A 111 12.52 13.02 4.62
CA LEU A 111 13.95 12.65 4.66
C LEU A 111 14.87 13.78 4.21
N CYS A 112 14.28 14.80 3.59
CA CYS A 112 14.95 15.96 3.04
C CYS A 112 14.93 17.19 3.94
N HIS A 113 14.42 17.04 5.17
CA HIS A 113 14.30 18.08 6.18
C HIS A 113 14.94 17.65 7.50
#